data_AF-A0A928TD86-F1
#
_entry.id   AF-A0A928TD86-F1
#
_cell.length_a   1.000
_cell.length_b   1.000
_cell.length_c   1.000
_cell.angle_alpha   90.00
_cell.angle_beta   90.00
_cell.angle_gamma   90.00
#
_symmetry.space_group_name_H-M   'P 1'
#
loop_
_entity.id
_entity.type
_entity.pdbx_description
1 polymer ?
#
loop_
_entity_poly.entity_id
_entity_poly.type
_entity_poly.pdbx_seq_one_letter_code
_entity_poly.pdbx_strand_id
1 'polypeptide(L)'
;MSLLRTLFTFALSLALGAGLRLSIKSEPDAPAPPPETVKKAPPASRAAPLIANPPPFTSATASMDWVRTQMDKGDTTAAERLFHQDAGLTDDQRLDLAKALASNFRRMDPRVLARIILGLPRGEKADHLFWRFIADWCSYDAEDALRFIELLPSDRLNTTGVLHNAAFGLCRLPAERVLAFAGHLDDQGRAYLAEGLIAVADQAGSWRNTTAILDRLNAKPQQDAISPEWFLGRHLAEIDPQAFESRFAAETDALKHDKLIEGYTSSISRLDPERSIQMLAQMQHPKPDQITNRVEQWLTSDRAAALAWLQSDGARQHMDREARARLLRLYQRESAP
;
A
#
# COMPACT_ATOMS: atom_id res chain seq x y z
N MET A 1 37.97 -44.79 -0.85
CA MET A 1 38.42 -43.42 -0.49
C MET A 1 37.20 -42.64 -0.04
N SER A 2 37.20 -42.26 1.24
CA SER A 2 36.17 -41.53 2.00
C SER A 2 35.64 -40.29 1.25
N LEU A 3 34.32 -40.08 1.16
CA LEU A 3 33.42 -39.49 2.18
C LEU A 3 33.85 -38.08 2.64
N LEU A 4 33.18 -37.06 2.10
CA LEU A 4 32.97 -35.77 2.76
C LEU A 4 31.54 -35.30 2.47
N ARG A 5 30.60 -35.75 3.32
CA ARG A 5 29.24 -35.20 3.41
C ARG A 5 29.24 -34.22 4.59
N THR A 6 29.03 -32.95 4.29
CA THR A 6 28.85 -31.89 5.29
C THR A 6 27.44 -32.00 5.86
N LEU A 7 27.32 -32.49 7.09
CA LEU A 7 26.10 -32.47 7.91
C LEU A 7 25.97 -31.10 8.57
N PHE A 8 24.91 -30.36 8.26
CA PHE A 8 24.46 -29.21 9.04
C PHE A 8 23.46 -29.72 10.09
N THR A 9 23.90 -29.83 11.32
CA THR A 9 23.06 -30.22 12.47
C THR A 9 22.51 -28.95 13.11
N PHE A 10 21.23 -28.63 12.87
CA PHE A 10 20.52 -27.66 13.71
C PHE A 10 19.89 -28.43 14.88
N ALA A 11 20.39 -28.17 16.08
CA ALA A 11 19.86 -28.70 17.32
C ALA A 11 18.53 -28.02 17.66
N LEU A 12 17.45 -28.80 17.59
CA LEU A 12 16.12 -28.47 18.06
C LEU A 12 16.10 -28.53 19.60
N SER A 13 16.02 -27.38 20.27
CA SER A 13 15.75 -27.33 21.71
C SER A 13 14.26 -27.12 21.94
N LEU A 14 13.56 -28.23 22.20
CA LEU A 14 12.24 -28.27 22.83
C LEU A 14 12.43 -28.04 24.33
N ALA A 15 11.96 -26.91 24.84
CA ALA A 15 11.77 -26.71 26.28
C ALA A 15 10.27 -26.67 26.56
N LEU A 16 9.85 -27.61 27.41
CA LEU A 16 8.50 -27.85 27.89
C LEU A 16 7.84 -26.62 28.48
N GLY A 17 6.54 -26.49 28.21
CA GLY A 17 5.62 -25.68 29.00
C GLY A 17 5.48 -26.22 30.41
N ALA A 18 5.62 -25.33 31.39
CA ALA A 18 5.08 -25.48 32.73
C ALA A 18 4.33 -24.19 33.05
N GLY A 19 3.04 -24.32 33.37
CA GLY A 19 2.15 -23.21 33.62
C GLY A 19 2.56 -22.41 34.86
N LEU A 20 2.73 -21.10 34.68
CA LEU A 20 2.57 -20.14 35.75
C LEU A 20 1.19 -19.48 35.62
N ARG A 21 0.25 -19.94 36.45
CA ARG A 21 -0.90 -19.11 36.84
C ARG A 21 -0.36 -17.96 37.70
N LEU A 22 -0.19 -16.79 37.10
CA LEU A 22 -0.05 -15.55 37.87
C LEU A 22 -1.42 -15.23 38.48
N SER A 23 -1.57 -15.60 39.76
CA SER A 23 -2.67 -15.15 40.61
C SER A 23 -2.49 -13.65 40.84
N ILE A 24 -3.23 -12.83 40.09
CA ILE A 24 -3.30 -11.39 40.32
C ILE A 24 -4.02 -11.20 41.67
N LYS A 25 -3.23 -10.82 42.67
CA LYS A 25 -3.71 -10.46 44.01
C LYS A 25 -4.36 -9.09 43.88
N SER A 26 -5.66 -9.02 44.12
CA SER A 26 -6.41 -7.76 44.18
C SER A 26 -5.82 -6.87 45.28
N GLU A 27 -5.26 -5.75 44.87
CA GLU A 27 -4.73 -4.70 45.75
C GLU A 27 -5.90 -3.87 46.30
N PRO A 28 -5.91 -3.51 47.59
CA PRO A 28 -7.01 -2.79 48.22
C PRO A 28 -7.08 -1.33 47.74
N ASP A 29 -8.32 -0.83 47.72
CA ASP A 29 -8.72 0.52 47.31
C ASP A 29 -7.72 1.63 47.70
N ALA A 30 -7.15 2.26 46.67
CA ALA A 30 -6.40 3.50 46.83
C ALA A 30 -7.36 4.64 47.26
N PRO A 31 -6.96 5.50 48.21
CA PRO A 31 -7.78 6.64 48.63
C PRO A 31 -7.99 7.62 47.48
N ALA A 32 -9.20 8.19 47.43
CA ALA A 32 -9.64 9.13 46.42
C ALA A 32 -8.63 10.29 46.21
N PRO A 33 -8.36 10.68 44.95
CA PRO A 33 -7.48 11.80 44.68
C PRO A 33 -8.09 13.12 45.22
N PRO A 34 -7.26 14.07 45.70
CA PRO A 34 -7.72 15.36 46.16
C PRO A 34 -8.39 16.15 45.01
N PRO A 35 -9.33 17.06 45.33
CA PRO A 35 -10.07 17.84 44.35
C PRO A 35 -9.11 18.61 43.44
N GLU A 36 -9.25 18.40 42.13
CA GLU A 36 -8.52 19.12 41.09
C GLU A 36 -8.66 20.63 41.30
N THR A 37 -7.53 21.29 41.51
CA THR A 37 -7.41 22.74 41.41
C THR A 37 -7.83 23.17 40.00
N VAL A 38 -8.95 23.89 39.92
CA VAL A 38 -9.48 24.54 38.73
C VAL A 38 -8.35 25.30 38.02
N LYS A 39 -7.83 24.73 36.92
CA LYS A 39 -6.92 25.40 36.00
C LYS A 39 -7.65 26.61 35.42
N LYS A 40 -7.13 27.80 35.73
CA LYS A 40 -7.50 29.09 35.13
C LYS A 40 -7.75 28.91 33.62
N ALA A 41 -8.94 29.31 33.18
CA ALA A 41 -9.32 29.29 31.77
C ALA A 41 -8.24 29.98 30.90
N PRO A 42 -7.86 29.39 29.76
CA PRO A 42 -6.94 30.04 28.84
C PRO A 42 -7.50 31.40 28.42
N PRO A 43 -6.64 32.42 28.24
CA PRO A 43 -7.09 33.74 27.82
C PRO A 43 -7.88 33.62 26.51
N ALA A 44 -9.09 34.18 26.50
CA ALA A 44 -9.95 34.23 25.33
C ALA A 44 -9.16 34.77 24.13
N SER A 45 -9.06 33.96 23.08
CA SER A 45 -8.41 34.33 21.82
C SER A 45 -9.12 35.57 21.27
N ARG A 46 -8.46 36.72 21.37
CA ARG A 46 -8.99 38.02 20.95
C ARG A 46 -9.08 37.98 19.42
N ALA A 47 -10.30 37.93 18.87
CA ALA A 47 -10.52 37.94 17.43
C ALA A 47 -9.86 39.20 16.83
N ALA A 48 -8.81 39.00 16.04
CA ALA A 48 -8.13 40.08 15.33
C ALA A 48 -9.14 40.77 14.37
N PRO A 49 -9.08 42.10 14.22
CA PRO A 49 -9.92 42.80 13.26
C PRO A 49 -9.72 42.22 11.85
N LEU A 50 -10.81 41.96 11.14
CA LEU A 50 -10.82 41.53 9.74
C LEU A 50 -10.16 42.61 8.87
N ILE A 51 -8.93 42.36 8.42
CA ILE A 51 -8.11 43.30 7.65
C ILE A 51 -8.25 43.03 6.14
N ALA A 52 -8.43 44.14 5.41
CA ALA A 52 -8.17 44.44 3.99
C ALA A 52 -8.39 43.34 2.94
N ASN A 53 -9.22 43.67 1.95
CA ASN A 53 -9.28 42.91 0.70
C ASN A 53 -7.85 42.72 0.13
N PRO A 54 -7.52 41.53 -0.41
CA PRO A 54 -6.29 41.34 -1.14
C PRO A 54 -6.10 42.43 -2.21
N PRO A 55 -4.88 42.95 -2.41
CA PRO A 55 -4.63 43.84 -3.53
C PRO A 55 -4.86 43.10 -4.86
N PRO A 56 -5.21 43.80 -5.96
CA PRO A 56 -5.24 43.18 -7.28
C PRO A 56 -3.84 42.63 -7.59
N PHE A 57 -3.73 41.31 -7.77
CA PHE A 57 -2.45 40.69 -8.03
C PHE A 57 -2.20 40.61 -9.54
N THR A 58 -1.01 41.05 -9.94
CA THR A 58 -0.56 40.95 -11.33
C THR A 58 0.26 39.69 -11.59
N SER A 59 0.56 38.88 -10.56
CA SER A 59 1.33 37.63 -10.68
C SER A 59 1.09 36.65 -9.52
N ALA A 60 1.39 35.37 -9.75
CA ALA A 60 1.38 34.33 -8.73
C ALA A 60 2.39 34.60 -7.60
N THR A 61 3.57 35.17 -7.92
CA THR A 61 4.59 35.53 -6.92
C THR A 61 4.07 36.59 -5.96
N ALA A 62 3.48 37.68 -6.47
CA ALA A 62 2.89 38.73 -5.63
C ALA A 62 1.76 38.18 -4.74
N SER A 63 0.97 37.25 -5.28
CA SER A 63 -0.09 36.56 -4.53
C SER A 63 0.49 35.71 -3.39
N MET A 64 1.54 34.95 -3.66
CA MET A 64 2.25 34.14 -2.65
C MET A 64 2.89 34.99 -1.56
N ASP A 65 3.52 36.10 -1.91
CA ASP A 65 4.17 36.99 -0.93
C ASP A 65 3.15 37.65 -0.01
N TRP A 66 1.98 38.01 -0.55
CA TRP A 66 0.87 38.47 0.27
C TRP A 66 0.34 37.37 1.19
N VAL A 67 0.10 36.15 0.69
CA VAL A 67 -0.36 35.02 1.53
C VAL A 67 0.63 34.73 2.64
N ARG A 68 1.94 34.65 2.34
CA ARG A 68 2.99 34.46 3.35
C ARG A 68 2.96 35.57 4.39
N THR A 69 2.87 36.83 3.96
CA THR A 69 2.80 37.98 4.86
C THR A 69 1.58 37.91 5.80
N GLN A 70 0.43 37.42 5.32
CA GLN A 70 -0.75 37.24 6.16
C GLN A 70 -0.60 36.05 7.12
N MET A 71 -0.04 34.93 6.64
CA MET A 71 0.23 33.75 7.47
C MET A 71 1.24 34.08 8.59
N ASP A 72 2.27 34.87 8.31
CA ASP A 72 3.25 35.34 9.30
C ASP A 72 2.59 36.25 10.37
N LYS A 73 1.45 36.86 10.04
CA LYS A 73 0.60 37.62 10.98
C LYS A 73 -0.42 36.75 11.71
N GLY A 74 -0.41 35.44 11.50
CA GLY A 74 -1.33 34.47 12.09
C GLY A 74 -2.63 34.25 11.33
N ASP A 75 -2.79 34.83 10.13
CA ASP A 75 -3.97 34.63 9.30
C ASP A 75 -3.79 33.44 8.35
N THR A 76 -4.21 32.28 8.82
CA THR A 76 -4.16 31.01 8.07
C THR A 76 -5.23 30.92 6.97
N THR A 77 -6.18 31.84 6.92
CA THR A 77 -7.28 31.84 5.95
C THR A 77 -7.01 32.73 4.73
N ALA A 78 -5.89 33.47 4.73
CA ALA A 78 -5.52 34.36 3.65
C ALA A 78 -5.44 33.65 2.28
N ALA A 79 -4.89 32.43 2.25
CA ALA A 79 -4.80 31.63 1.04
C ALA A 79 -6.19 31.31 0.45
N GLU A 80 -7.15 30.97 1.29
CA GLU A 80 -8.53 30.68 0.89
C GLU A 80 -9.23 31.93 0.36
N ARG A 81 -9.06 33.08 1.03
CA ARG A 81 -9.62 34.34 0.55
C ARG A 81 -9.05 34.76 -0.80
N LEU A 82 -7.74 34.62 -0.99
CA LEU A 82 -7.09 34.86 -2.28
C LEU A 82 -7.70 33.97 -3.38
N PHE A 83 -7.91 32.70 -3.06
CA PHE A 83 -8.42 31.73 -4.04
C PHE A 83 -9.88 32.00 -4.42
N HIS A 84 -10.72 32.43 -3.47
CA HIS A 84 -12.14 32.69 -3.72
C HIS A 84 -12.44 34.05 -4.35
N GLN A 85 -11.59 35.06 -4.17
CA GLN A 85 -11.88 36.42 -4.65
C GLN A 85 -11.63 36.65 -6.14
N ASP A 86 -11.55 35.58 -6.94
CA ASP A 86 -11.41 35.61 -8.40
C ASP A 86 -10.38 36.67 -8.83
N ALA A 87 -9.18 36.59 -8.24
CA ALA A 87 -8.16 37.63 -8.29
C ALA A 87 -7.52 37.84 -9.68
N GLY A 88 -8.23 37.48 -10.76
CA GLY A 88 -7.75 37.50 -12.13
C GLY A 88 -6.71 36.42 -12.43
N LEU A 89 -6.50 35.46 -11.50
CA LEU A 89 -5.53 34.39 -11.68
C LEU A 89 -6.02 33.40 -12.73
N THR A 90 -5.17 33.11 -13.72
CA THR A 90 -5.40 32.02 -14.68
C THR A 90 -5.35 30.67 -13.96
N ASP A 91 -5.91 29.63 -14.59
CA ASP A 91 -5.91 28.27 -14.03
C ASP A 91 -4.50 27.75 -13.73
N ASP A 92 -3.54 28.03 -14.61
CA ASP A 92 -2.12 27.69 -14.40
C ASP A 92 -1.54 28.44 -13.19
N GLN A 93 -1.85 29.73 -13.01
CA GLN A 93 -1.41 30.50 -11.86
C GLN A 93 -2.03 29.99 -10.55
N ARG A 94 -3.30 29.58 -10.56
CA ARG A 94 -3.97 28.95 -9.41
C ARG A 94 -3.33 27.61 -9.06
N LEU A 95 -3.01 26.80 -10.06
CA LEU A 95 -2.31 25.53 -9.88
C LEU A 95 -0.91 25.74 -9.28
N ASP A 96 -0.13 26.70 -9.78
CA ASP A 96 1.21 26.97 -9.28
C ASP A 96 1.20 27.54 -7.85
N LEU A 97 0.23 28.39 -7.54
CA LEU A 97 -0.07 28.82 -6.17
C LEU A 97 -0.37 27.62 -5.26
N ALA A 98 -1.27 26.72 -5.68
CA ALA A 98 -1.62 25.53 -4.90
C ALA A 98 -0.42 24.60 -4.67
N LYS A 99 0.45 24.39 -5.67
CA LYS A 99 1.71 23.64 -5.51
C LYS A 99 2.63 24.28 -4.46
N ALA A 100 2.77 25.60 -4.50
CA ALA A 100 3.63 26.33 -3.58
C ALA A 100 3.10 26.30 -2.14
N LEU A 101 1.79 26.27 -1.96
CA LEU A 101 1.14 26.08 -0.66
C LEU A 101 1.28 24.62 -0.17
N ALA A 102 1.09 23.65 -1.06
CA ALA A 102 1.19 22.23 -0.72
C ALA A 102 2.59 21.81 -0.26
N SER A 103 3.66 22.38 -0.85
CA SER A 103 5.03 22.13 -0.39
C SER A 103 5.30 22.62 1.04
N ASN A 104 4.45 23.51 1.58
CA ASN A 104 4.56 24.07 2.92
C ASN A 104 3.34 23.78 3.81
N PHE A 105 2.54 22.75 3.48
CA PHE A 105 1.23 22.56 4.11
C PHE A 105 1.30 22.39 5.63
N ARG A 106 2.43 21.91 6.19
CA ARG A 106 2.63 21.76 7.64
C ARG A 106 2.51 23.08 8.43
N ARG A 107 2.59 24.23 7.76
CA ARG A 107 2.40 25.57 8.37
C ARG A 107 0.97 26.09 8.23
N MET A 108 0.06 25.30 7.69
CA MET A 108 -1.33 25.68 7.40
C MET A 108 -2.27 24.57 7.86
N ASP A 109 -3.55 24.91 8.04
CA ASP A 109 -4.59 23.90 8.19
C ASP A 109 -4.73 23.10 6.87
N PRO A 110 -4.45 21.78 6.86
CA PRO A 110 -4.53 20.98 5.66
C PRO A 110 -5.93 20.99 5.02
N ARG A 111 -7.00 21.20 5.80
CA ARG A 111 -8.38 21.29 5.28
C ARG A 111 -8.58 22.53 4.41
N VAL A 112 -7.93 23.64 4.77
CA VAL A 112 -7.93 24.87 3.96
C VAL A 112 -7.27 24.60 2.61
N LEU A 113 -6.10 23.96 2.61
CA LEU A 113 -5.41 23.59 1.38
C LEU A 113 -6.21 22.60 0.53
N ALA A 114 -6.87 21.63 1.16
CA ALA A 114 -7.70 20.67 0.47
C ALA A 114 -8.85 21.35 -0.28
N ARG A 115 -9.50 22.35 0.33
CA ARG A 115 -10.53 23.17 -0.34
C ARG A 115 -9.95 23.96 -1.52
N ILE A 116 -8.76 24.56 -1.37
CA ILE A 116 -8.05 25.25 -2.45
C ILE A 116 -7.78 24.30 -3.62
N ILE A 117 -7.21 23.12 -3.36
CA ILE A 117 -6.88 22.14 -4.40
C ILE A 117 -8.16 21.60 -5.07
N LEU A 118 -9.21 21.31 -4.30
CA LEU A 118 -10.49 20.85 -4.84
C LEU A 118 -11.19 21.91 -5.70
N GLY A 119 -10.90 23.20 -5.47
CA GLY A 119 -11.39 24.31 -6.27
C GLY A 119 -10.64 24.54 -7.59
N LEU A 120 -9.53 23.81 -7.85
CA LEU A 120 -8.84 23.88 -9.13
C LEU A 120 -9.68 23.20 -10.24
N PRO A 121 -9.59 23.67 -11.51
CA PRO A 121 -10.17 22.96 -12.64
C PRO A 121 -9.65 21.52 -12.71
N ARG A 122 -10.54 20.58 -13.01
CA ARG A 122 -10.15 19.17 -13.15
C ARG A 122 -9.16 19.00 -14.29
N GLY A 123 -8.12 18.23 -14.03
CA GLY A 123 -7.09 17.90 -14.99
C GLY A 123 -5.99 17.09 -14.32
N GLU A 124 -5.20 16.38 -15.12
CA GLU A 124 -4.16 15.47 -14.64
C GLU A 124 -3.23 16.12 -13.60
N LYS A 125 -2.82 17.38 -13.82
CA LYS A 125 -1.94 18.11 -12.90
C LYS A 125 -2.60 18.41 -11.54
N ALA A 126 -3.88 18.79 -11.54
CA ALA A 126 -4.61 19.11 -10.32
C ALA A 126 -4.92 17.84 -9.52
N ASP A 127 -5.30 16.76 -10.22
CA ASP A 127 -5.56 15.46 -9.62
C ASP A 127 -4.27 14.88 -9.02
N HIS A 128 -3.14 14.95 -9.73
CA HIS A 128 -1.84 14.53 -9.19
C HIS A 128 -1.41 15.34 -7.96
N LEU A 129 -1.61 16.66 -7.98
CA LEU A 129 -1.35 17.52 -6.81
C LEU A 129 -2.21 17.10 -5.63
N PHE A 130 -3.50 16.82 -5.87
CA PHE A 130 -4.43 16.38 -4.83
C PHE A 130 -4.00 15.05 -4.21
N TRP A 131 -3.67 14.04 -5.02
CA TRP A 131 -3.26 12.73 -4.53
C TRP A 131 -1.96 12.80 -3.73
N ARG A 132 -0.98 13.56 -4.21
CA ARG A 132 0.27 13.81 -3.47
C ARG A 132 0.01 14.48 -2.13
N PHE A 133 -0.83 15.51 -2.11
CA PHE A 133 -1.21 16.20 -0.89
C PHE A 133 -1.90 15.25 0.11
N ILE A 134 -2.79 14.38 -0.35
CA ILE A 134 -3.43 13.36 0.51
C ILE A 134 -2.38 12.40 1.08
N ALA A 135 -1.40 11.95 0.29
CA ALA A 135 -0.31 11.09 0.78
C ALA A 135 0.51 11.77 1.89
N ASP A 136 0.87 13.03 1.66
CA ASP A 136 1.64 13.84 2.61
C ASP A 136 0.85 14.10 3.91
N TRP A 137 -0.45 14.39 3.80
CA TRP A 137 -1.34 14.59 4.94
C TRP A 137 -1.54 13.29 5.72
N CYS A 138 -1.82 12.17 5.04
CA CYS A 138 -1.95 10.86 5.68
C CYS A 138 -0.67 10.46 6.43
N SER A 139 0.50 10.86 5.91
CA SER A 139 1.79 10.61 6.57
C SER A 139 2.00 11.44 7.84
N TYR A 140 1.36 12.61 7.93
CA TYR A 140 1.47 13.55 9.04
C TYR A 140 0.39 13.33 10.11
N ASP A 141 -0.87 13.23 9.70
CA ASP A 141 -2.04 12.99 10.55
C ASP A 141 -3.05 12.11 9.80
N ALA A 142 -2.87 10.79 9.92
CA ALA A 142 -3.69 9.81 9.21
C ALA A 142 -5.18 9.87 9.60
N GLU A 143 -5.49 10.16 10.87
CA GLU A 143 -6.88 10.20 11.36
C GLU A 143 -7.61 11.44 10.83
N ASP A 144 -6.97 12.60 10.86
CA ASP A 144 -7.55 13.82 10.29
C ASP A 144 -7.70 13.74 8.77
N ALA A 145 -6.68 13.19 8.08
CA ALA A 145 -6.73 12.95 6.64
C ALA A 145 -7.86 11.97 6.27
N LEU A 146 -8.03 10.88 7.03
CA LEU A 146 -9.10 9.91 6.80
C LEU A 146 -10.49 10.54 6.93
N ARG A 147 -10.71 11.36 7.96
CA ARG A 147 -11.98 12.10 8.13
C ARG A 147 -12.26 13.02 6.96
N PHE A 148 -11.24 13.63 6.38
CA PHE A 148 -11.39 14.42 5.18
C PHE A 148 -11.73 13.57 3.95
N ILE A 149 -11.04 12.44 3.76
CA ILE A 149 -11.28 11.49 2.66
C ILE A 149 -12.73 10.96 2.71
N GLU A 150 -13.27 10.69 3.90
CA GLU A 150 -14.67 10.26 4.11
C GLU A 150 -15.71 11.27 3.63
N LEU A 151 -15.34 12.55 3.52
CA LEU A 151 -16.22 13.61 3.04
C LEU A 151 -16.11 13.83 1.52
N LEU A 152 -15.21 13.12 0.84
CA LEU A 152 -15.03 13.27 -0.60
C LEU A 152 -16.22 12.68 -1.36
N PRO A 153 -16.68 13.36 -2.43
CA PRO A 153 -17.60 12.76 -3.39
C PRO A 153 -17.07 11.43 -3.95
N SER A 154 -17.95 10.49 -4.26
CA SER A 154 -17.58 9.15 -4.74
C SER A 154 -16.73 9.18 -6.01
N ASP A 155 -16.95 10.15 -6.91
CA ASP A 155 -16.17 10.33 -8.14
C ASP A 155 -14.73 10.83 -7.91
N ARG A 156 -14.44 11.35 -6.70
CA ARG A 156 -13.09 11.70 -6.24
C ARG A 156 -12.48 10.57 -5.41
N LEU A 157 -13.29 10.01 -4.52
CA LEU A 157 -12.88 8.95 -3.61
C LEU A 157 -12.42 7.70 -4.36
N ASN A 158 -13.17 7.28 -5.38
CA ASN A 158 -12.87 6.07 -6.16
C ASN A 158 -11.86 6.34 -7.29
N THR A 159 -11.01 7.36 -7.16
CA THR A 159 -9.85 7.52 -8.04
C THR A 159 -8.68 6.73 -7.46
N THR A 160 -7.99 5.97 -8.30
CA THR A 160 -6.83 5.14 -7.88
C THR A 160 -5.87 5.95 -7.03
N GLY A 161 -5.59 7.19 -7.42
CA GLY A 161 -4.62 8.02 -6.73
C GLY A 161 -4.98 8.38 -5.29
N VAL A 162 -6.25 8.64 -4.93
CA VAL A 162 -6.57 9.03 -3.54
C VAL A 162 -6.36 7.85 -2.59
N LEU A 163 -7.04 6.73 -2.85
CA LEU A 163 -7.04 5.57 -1.94
C LEU A 163 -5.68 4.87 -1.92
N HIS A 164 -5.03 4.75 -3.08
CA HIS A 164 -3.70 4.14 -3.16
C HIS A 164 -2.65 4.95 -2.38
N ASN A 165 -2.63 6.29 -2.54
CA ASN A 165 -1.66 7.13 -1.86
C ASN A 165 -1.98 7.35 -0.38
N ALA A 166 -3.26 7.33 0.02
CA ALA A 166 -3.65 7.42 1.42
C ALA A 166 -3.22 6.18 2.23
N ALA A 167 -3.13 5.01 1.58
CA ALA A 167 -2.86 3.74 2.23
C ALA A 167 -1.61 3.74 3.13
N PHE A 168 -0.57 4.52 2.77
CA PHE A 168 0.63 4.67 3.59
C PHE A 168 0.33 5.17 5.01
N GLY A 169 -0.54 6.18 5.15
CA GLY A 169 -0.97 6.64 6.46
C GLY A 169 -2.03 5.73 7.08
N LEU A 170 -2.97 5.23 6.27
CA LEU A 170 -4.08 4.42 6.77
C LEU A 170 -3.60 3.09 7.38
N CYS A 171 -2.54 2.47 6.86
CA CYS A 171 -1.97 1.24 7.44
C CYS A 171 -1.39 1.42 8.85
N ARG A 172 -1.27 2.66 9.34
CA ARG A 172 -0.84 3.00 10.71
C ARG A 172 -2.01 3.20 11.67
N LEU A 173 -3.24 3.33 11.15
CA LEU A 173 -4.45 3.40 11.96
C LEU A 173 -4.87 1.98 12.40
N PRO A 174 -5.67 1.85 13.49
CA PRO A 174 -6.25 0.57 13.87
C PRO A 174 -7.01 -0.09 12.71
N ALA A 175 -6.84 -1.40 12.50
CA ALA A 175 -7.48 -2.12 11.41
C ALA A 175 -9.00 -1.89 11.37
N GLU A 176 -9.66 -1.86 12.52
CA GLU A 176 -11.11 -1.62 12.64
C GLU A 176 -11.51 -0.25 12.08
N ARG A 177 -10.67 0.77 12.25
CA ARG A 177 -10.94 2.12 11.75
C ARG A 177 -10.87 2.16 10.22
N VAL A 178 -9.88 1.50 9.63
CA VAL A 178 -9.71 1.39 8.17
C VAL A 178 -10.81 0.53 7.56
N LEU A 179 -11.20 -0.55 8.22
CA LEU A 179 -12.28 -1.44 7.78
C LEU A 179 -13.65 -0.76 7.84
N ALA A 180 -13.92 0.04 8.87
CA ALA A 180 -15.13 0.86 8.93
C ALA A 180 -15.21 1.82 7.74
N PHE A 181 -14.11 2.51 7.44
CA PHE A 181 -14.01 3.35 6.24
C PHE A 181 -14.24 2.56 4.94
N ALA A 182 -13.58 1.41 4.80
CA ALA A 182 -13.71 0.58 3.61
C ALA A 182 -15.13 0.03 3.38
N GLY A 183 -15.94 -0.06 4.44
CA GLY A 183 -17.37 -0.38 4.36
C GLY A 183 -18.20 0.66 3.60
N HIS A 184 -17.68 1.89 3.45
CA HIS A 184 -18.31 2.96 2.66
C HIS A 184 -17.86 2.99 1.19
N LEU A 185 -16.84 2.20 0.81
CA LEU A 185 -16.32 2.14 -0.55
C LEU A 185 -17.15 1.17 -1.40
N ASP A 186 -17.13 1.33 -2.72
CA ASP A 186 -17.60 0.30 -3.64
C ASP A 186 -16.52 -0.79 -3.86
N ASP A 187 -16.78 -1.76 -4.73
CA ASP A 187 -15.81 -2.84 -5.03
C ASP A 187 -14.51 -2.27 -5.63
N GLN A 188 -14.58 -1.18 -6.40
CA GLN A 188 -13.42 -0.55 -7.04
C GLN A 188 -12.57 0.22 -6.02
N GLY A 189 -13.19 1.02 -5.15
CA GLY A 189 -12.51 1.73 -4.07
C GLY A 189 -11.82 0.77 -3.10
N ARG A 190 -12.48 -0.33 -2.73
CA ARG A 190 -11.85 -1.39 -1.93
C ARG A 190 -10.62 -1.98 -2.61
N ALA A 191 -10.66 -2.21 -3.92
CA ALA A 191 -9.50 -2.70 -4.67
C ALA A 191 -8.33 -1.70 -4.64
N TYR A 192 -8.58 -0.41 -4.90
CA TYR A 192 -7.53 0.62 -4.84
C TYR A 192 -6.93 0.79 -3.43
N LEU A 193 -7.77 0.71 -2.40
CA LEU A 193 -7.27 0.71 -1.02
C LEU A 193 -6.41 -0.52 -0.74
N ALA A 194 -6.84 -1.72 -1.19
CA ALA A 194 -6.07 -2.96 -1.02
C ALA A 194 -4.71 -2.88 -1.72
N GLU A 195 -4.67 -2.42 -2.98
CA GLU A 195 -3.45 -2.23 -3.76
C GLU A 195 -2.48 -1.27 -3.05
N GLY A 196 -2.98 -0.12 -2.57
CA GLY A 196 -2.19 0.84 -1.82
C GLY A 196 -1.63 0.24 -0.53
N LEU A 197 -2.45 -0.49 0.22
CA LEU A 197 -2.05 -1.11 1.49
C LEU A 197 -0.95 -2.15 1.28
N ILE A 198 -1.04 -2.93 0.21
CA ILE A 198 0.00 -3.90 -0.14
C ILE A 198 1.29 -3.17 -0.51
N ALA A 199 1.23 -2.15 -1.37
CA ALA A 199 2.41 -1.42 -1.84
C ALA A 199 3.24 -0.74 -0.73
N VAL A 200 2.63 -0.46 0.42
CA VAL A 200 3.27 0.25 1.55
C VAL A 200 3.55 -0.65 2.75
N ALA A 201 3.16 -1.92 2.68
CA ALA A 201 3.16 -2.81 3.83
C ALA A 201 4.58 -3.01 4.41
N ASP A 202 5.58 -3.08 3.54
CA ASP A 202 7.01 -3.20 3.90
C ASP A 202 7.55 -1.93 4.55
N GLN A 203 7.15 -0.77 4.03
CA GLN A 203 7.70 0.52 4.44
C GLN A 203 7.16 0.98 5.80
N ALA A 204 5.93 0.61 6.12
CA ALA A 204 5.28 1.04 7.36
C ALA A 204 5.70 0.21 8.59
N GLY A 205 6.43 -0.91 8.41
CA GLY A 205 6.71 -1.86 9.49
C GLY A 205 5.43 -2.47 10.08
N SER A 206 4.31 -2.37 9.37
CA SER A 206 2.96 -2.62 9.85
C SER A 206 2.34 -3.82 9.14
N TRP A 207 3.15 -4.77 8.67
CA TRP A 207 2.67 -5.94 7.92
C TRP A 207 1.51 -6.64 8.64
N ARG A 208 1.62 -6.84 9.97
CA ARG A 208 0.57 -7.45 10.78
C ARG A 208 -0.77 -6.69 10.71
N ASN A 209 -0.74 -5.36 10.76
CA ASN A 209 -1.96 -4.55 10.67
C ASN A 209 -2.50 -4.55 9.23
N THR A 210 -1.62 -4.42 8.24
CA THR A 210 -1.98 -4.51 6.83
C THR A 210 -2.65 -5.84 6.51
N THR A 211 -2.11 -6.98 6.97
CA THR A 211 -2.74 -8.30 6.81
C THR A 211 -4.11 -8.33 7.47
N ALA A 212 -4.23 -7.84 8.72
CA ALA A 212 -5.53 -7.80 9.41
C ALA A 212 -6.59 -6.99 8.66
N ILE A 213 -6.18 -5.90 7.99
CA ILE A 213 -7.06 -5.11 7.12
C ILE A 213 -7.40 -5.90 5.85
N LEU A 214 -6.41 -6.40 5.11
CA LEU A 214 -6.60 -7.11 3.85
C LEU A 214 -7.51 -8.34 3.99
N ASP A 215 -7.39 -9.07 5.09
CA ASP A 215 -8.18 -10.27 5.38
C ASP A 215 -9.68 -10.00 5.49
N ARG A 216 -10.02 -8.79 5.93
CA ARG A 216 -11.40 -8.37 6.18
C ARG A 216 -11.92 -7.37 5.17
N LEU A 217 -11.04 -6.83 4.31
CA LEU A 217 -11.39 -5.84 3.31
C LEU A 217 -12.36 -6.39 2.26
N ASN A 218 -12.39 -7.71 2.05
CA ASN A 218 -13.27 -8.40 1.10
C ASN A 218 -13.28 -7.73 -0.30
N ALA A 219 -12.11 -7.28 -0.76
CA ALA A 219 -11.95 -6.78 -2.12
C ALA A 219 -12.17 -7.93 -3.10
N LYS A 220 -12.96 -7.68 -4.15
CA LYS A 220 -13.14 -8.64 -5.23
C LYS A 220 -12.01 -8.48 -6.25
N PRO A 221 -11.43 -9.58 -6.76
CA PRO A 221 -10.51 -9.51 -7.88
C PRO A 221 -11.19 -8.84 -9.07
N GLN A 222 -10.56 -7.80 -9.62
CA GLN A 222 -10.95 -7.19 -10.90
C GLN A 222 -10.33 -8.03 -12.03
N GLN A 223 -11.11 -8.40 -13.04
CA GLN A 223 -10.68 -9.37 -14.05
C GLN A 223 -9.50 -8.89 -14.92
N ASP A 224 -9.40 -7.58 -15.14
CA ASP A 224 -8.42 -6.94 -16.03
C ASP A 224 -7.33 -6.14 -15.29
N ALA A 225 -7.39 -6.09 -13.96
CA ALA A 225 -6.37 -5.44 -13.14
C ALA A 225 -5.47 -6.47 -12.47
N ILE A 226 -4.25 -6.06 -12.11
CA ILE A 226 -3.42 -6.84 -11.19
C ILE A 226 -4.17 -6.85 -9.86
N SER A 227 -4.78 -7.99 -9.53
CA SER A 227 -5.58 -8.14 -8.33
C SER A 227 -4.73 -7.92 -7.06
N PRO A 228 -5.31 -7.42 -5.96
CA PRO A 228 -4.64 -7.35 -4.66
C PRO A 228 -3.98 -8.67 -4.25
N GLU A 229 -4.61 -9.81 -4.55
CA GLU A 229 -4.07 -11.13 -4.29
C GLU A 229 -2.74 -11.41 -5.02
N TRP A 230 -2.59 -10.89 -6.24
CA TRP A 230 -1.35 -11.01 -6.99
C TRP A 230 -0.23 -10.20 -6.33
N PHE A 231 -0.50 -8.95 -5.95
CA PHE A 231 0.48 -8.15 -5.23
C PHE A 231 0.85 -8.75 -3.89
N LEU A 232 -0.14 -9.28 -3.16
CA LEU A 232 0.06 -9.96 -1.88
C LEU A 232 0.96 -11.19 -2.04
N GLY A 233 0.70 -12.04 -3.03
CA GLY A 233 1.54 -13.21 -3.32
C GLY A 233 2.98 -12.80 -3.64
N ARG A 234 3.15 -11.77 -4.46
CA ARG A 234 4.48 -11.22 -4.80
C ARG A 234 5.22 -10.70 -3.57
N HIS A 235 4.57 -9.92 -2.72
CA HIS A 235 5.21 -9.37 -1.53
C HIS A 235 5.55 -10.45 -0.50
N LEU A 236 4.64 -11.38 -0.25
CA LEU A 236 4.92 -12.49 0.66
C LEU A 236 6.12 -13.32 0.20
N ALA A 237 6.32 -13.50 -1.10
CA ALA A 237 7.54 -14.12 -1.62
C ALA A 237 8.83 -13.35 -1.28
N GLU A 238 8.76 -12.02 -1.23
CA GLU A 238 9.90 -11.14 -1.00
C GLU A 238 10.22 -11.01 0.50
N ILE A 239 9.21 -10.95 1.37
CA ILE A 239 9.39 -10.58 2.78
C ILE A 239 9.18 -11.73 3.77
N ASP A 240 8.22 -12.63 3.51
CA ASP A 240 7.83 -13.70 4.42
C ASP A 240 7.25 -14.90 3.67
N PRO A 241 8.11 -15.75 3.06
CA PRO A 241 7.67 -16.93 2.33
C PRO A 241 6.89 -17.94 3.20
N GLN A 242 7.05 -17.93 4.52
CA GLN A 242 6.31 -18.83 5.42
C GLN A 242 4.88 -18.35 5.63
N ALA A 243 4.66 -17.03 5.71
CA ALA A 243 3.33 -16.46 5.73
C ALA A 243 2.59 -16.71 4.40
N PHE A 244 3.29 -16.79 3.26
CA PHE A 244 2.69 -17.25 2.01
C PHE A 244 2.07 -18.65 2.16
N GLU A 245 2.82 -19.65 2.64
CA GLU A 245 2.32 -21.03 2.78
C GLU A 245 1.09 -21.10 3.70
N SER A 246 1.10 -20.35 4.80
CA SER A 246 -0.03 -20.29 5.73
C SER A 246 -1.27 -19.66 5.09
N ARG A 247 -1.08 -18.58 4.31
CA ARG A 247 -2.16 -17.90 3.60
C ARG A 247 -2.70 -18.75 2.45
N PHE A 248 -1.79 -19.35 1.69
CA PHE A 248 -2.08 -20.26 0.60
C PHE A 248 -2.97 -21.42 1.07
N ALA A 249 -2.63 -22.06 2.19
CA ALA A 249 -3.42 -23.14 2.77
C ALA A 249 -4.80 -22.70 3.30
N ALA A 250 -4.96 -21.42 3.65
CA ALA A 250 -6.21 -20.87 4.17
C ALA A 250 -7.14 -20.29 3.09
N GLU A 251 -6.62 -20.01 1.89
CA GLU A 251 -7.42 -19.46 0.80
C GLU A 251 -8.29 -20.54 0.16
N THR A 252 -9.60 -20.30 0.14
CA THR A 252 -10.60 -21.25 -0.37
C THR A 252 -11.24 -20.78 -1.66
N ASP A 253 -11.14 -19.48 -1.97
CA ASP A 253 -11.57 -18.94 -3.24
C ASP A 253 -10.52 -19.26 -4.31
N ALA A 254 -10.92 -20.01 -5.34
CA ALA A 254 -9.98 -20.50 -6.32
C ALA A 254 -9.39 -19.41 -7.22
N LEU A 255 -10.11 -18.31 -7.47
CA LEU A 255 -9.57 -17.19 -8.24
C LEU A 255 -8.52 -16.46 -7.41
N LYS A 256 -8.79 -16.20 -6.12
CA LYS A 256 -7.81 -15.60 -5.21
C LYS A 256 -6.58 -16.48 -5.04
N HIS A 257 -6.78 -17.79 -4.89
CA HIS A 257 -5.74 -18.78 -4.80
C HIS A 257 -4.81 -18.75 -6.03
N ASP A 258 -5.39 -18.79 -7.23
CA ASP A 258 -4.63 -18.73 -8.48
C ASP A 258 -3.88 -17.39 -8.62
N LYS A 259 -4.48 -16.27 -8.21
CA LYS A 259 -3.82 -14.96 -8.21
C LYS A 259 -2.68 -14.85 -7.21
N LEU A 260 -2.82 -15.42 -6.01
CA LEU A 260 -1.74 -15.53 -5.03
C LEU A 260 -0.56 -16.31 -5.60
N ILE A 261 -0.81 -17.46 -6.26
CA ILE A 261 0.23 -18.25 -6.94
C ILE A 261 0.89 -17.42 -8.05
N GLU A 262 0.11 -16.79 -8.94
CA GLU A 262 0.64 -15.98 -10.05
C GLU A 262 1.58 -14.87 -9.52
N GLY A 263 1.20 -14.22 -8.43
CA GLY A 263 2.00 -13.21 -7.74
C GLY A 263 3.30 -13.77 -7.16
N TYR A 264 3.19 -14.81 -6.34
CA TYR A 264 4.33 -15.44 -5.66
C TYR A 264 5.35 -15.99 -6.66
N THR A 265 4.88 -16.74 -7.66
CA THR A 265 5.72 -17.33 -8.70
C THR A 265 6.40 -16.27 -9.56
N SER A 266 5.79 -15.11 -9.77
CA SER A 266 6.43 -13.99 -10.49
C SER A 266 7.67 -13.44 -9.78
N SER A 267 7.71 -13.54 -8.44
CA SER A 267 8.83 -13.10 -7.62
C SER A 267 9.92 -14.17 -7.55
N ILE A 268 9.55 -15.42 -7.26
CA ILE A 268 10.54 -16.47 -7.02
C ILE A 268 11.09 -17.12 -8.29
N SER A 269 10.50 -16.91 -9.48
CA SER A 269 10.87 -17.68 -10.69
C SER A 269 12.34 -17.58 -11.10
N ARG A 270 13.05 -16.52 -10.69
CA ARG A 270 14.49 -16.37 -10.96
C ARG A 270 15.38 -17.02 -9.90
N LEU A 271 14.89 -17.11 -8.65
CA LEU A 271 15.65 -17.62 -7.51
C LEU A 271 15.43 -19.13 -7.35
N ASP A 272 14.21 -19.58 -7.58
CA ASP A 272 13.78 -20.98 -7.47
C ASP A 272 12.77 -21.31 -8.60
N PRO A 273 13.26 -21.49 -9.84
CA PRO A 273 12.40 -21.78 -10.99
C PRO A 273 11.65 -23.12 -10.85
N GLU A 274 12.24 -24.12 -10.17
CA GLU A 274 11.57 -25.39 -9.94
C GLU A 274 10.36 -25.23 -9.02
N ARG A 275 10.53 -24.58 -7.86
CA ARG A 275 9.42 -24.27 -6.95
C ARG A 275 8.36 -23.42 -7.65
N SER A 276 8.77 -22.45 -8.47
CA SER A 276 7.84 -21.65 -9.26
C SER A 276 6.96 -22.51 -10.17
N ILE A 277 7.51 -23.53 -10.84
CA ILE A 277 6.74 -24.43 -11.70
C ILE A 277 5.82 -25.33 -10.86
N GLN A 278 6.32 -25.88 -9.75
CA GLN A 278 5.51 -26.68 -8.83
C GLN A 278 4.30 -25.91 -8.32
N MET A 279 4.49 -24.63 -7.96
CA MET A 279 3.41 -23.76 -7.51
C MET A 279 2.40 -23.46 -8.63
N LEU A 280 2.83 -23.15 -9.85
CA LEU A 280 1.93 -22.93 -10.99
C LEU A 280 1.06 -24.17 -11.28
N ALA A 281 1.61 -25.37 -11.08
CA ALA A 281 0.86 -26.62 -11.26
C ALA A 281 -0.20 -26.87 -10.18
N GLN A 282 -0.18 -26.14 -9.06
CA GLN A 282 -1.20 -26.20 -8.00
C GLN A 282 -2.39 -25.29 -8.27
N MET A 283 -2.34 -24.43 -9.29
CA MET A 283 -3.47 -23.59 -9.67
C MET A 283 -4.69 -24.46 -10.03
N GLN A 284 -5.90 -23.97 -9.78
CA GLN A 284 -7.12 -24.67 -10.21
C GLN A 284 -7.20 -24.72 -11.74
N HIS A 285 -6.78 -23.65 -12.40
CA HIS A 285 -6.72 -23.56 -13.85
C HIS A 285 -5.28 -23.30 -14.31
N PRO A 286 -4.39 -24.31 -14.25
CA PRO A 286 -3.01 -24.14 -14.64
C PRO A 286 -2.96 -23.83 -16.13
N LYS A 287 -2.21 -22.78 -16.49
CA LYS A 287 -2.01 -22.37 -17.89
C LYS A 287 -0.74 -23.04 -18.41
N PRO A 288 -0.81 -24.05 -19.30
CA PRO A 288 0.36 -24.79 -19.76
C PRO A 288 1.44 -23.90 -20.38
N ASP A 289 1.02 -22.81 -21.04
CA ASP A 289 1.92 -21.82 -21.63
C ASP A 289 2.72 -21.07 -20.56
N GLN A 290 2.15 -20.80 -19.38
CA GLN A 290 2.90 -20.16 -18.29
C GLN A 290 4.02 -21.07 -17.79
N ILE A 291 3.74 -22.36 -17.57
CA ILE A 291 4.76 -23.35 -17.18
C ILE A 291 5.85 -23.42 -18.24
N THR A 292 5.47 -23.52 -19.52
CA THR A 292 6.42 -23.57 -20.64
C THR A 292 7.30 -22.33 -20.68
N ASN A 293 6.72 -21.13 -20.57
CA ASN A 293 7.46 -19.87 -20.54
C ASN A 293 8.43 -19.79 -19.35
N ARG A 294 8.06 -20.33 -18.17
CA ARG A 294 8.97 -20.39 -17.01
C ARG A 294 10.15 -21.31 -17.25
N VAL A 295 9.93 -22.48 -17.86
CA VAL A 295 11.01 -23.40 -18.20
C VAL A 295 11.94 -22.78 -19.25
N GLU A 296 11.41 -22.08 -20.26
CA GLU A 296 12.22 -21.37 -21.25
C GLU A 296 13.07 -20.24 -20.64
N GLN A 297 12.51 -19.50 -19.69
CA GLN A 297 13.25 -18.53 -18.88
C GLN A 297 14.36 -19.22 -18.08
N TRP A 298 14.04 -20.34 -17.41
CA TRP A 298 15.02 -21.11 -16.66
C TRP A 298 16.15 -21.62 -17.56
N LEU A 299 15.83 -22.19 -18.74
CA LEU A 299 16.81 -22.65 -19.73
C LEU A 299 17.77 -21.56 -20.20
N THR A 300 17.34 -20.29 -20.17
CA THR A 300 18.19 -19.14 -20.52
C THR A 300 19.12 -18.74 -19.37
N SER A 301 18.66 -18.87 -18.11
CA SER A 301 19.44 -18.51 -16.92
C SER A 301 20.39 -19.62 -16.43
N ASP A 302 19.92 -20.87 -16.42
CA ASP A 302 20.66 -22.07 -16.01
C ASP A 302 20.18 -23.27 -16.85
N ARG A 303 20.76 -23.37 -18.05
CA ARG A 303 20.44 -24.42 -19.02
C ARG A 303 20.64 -25.82 -18.44
N ALA A 304 21.71 -26.04 -17.67
CA ALA A 304 22.07 -27.38 -17.20
C ALA A 304 21.04 -27.89 -16.19
N ALA A 305 20.68 -27.08 -15.20
CA ALA A 305 19.67 -27.43 -14.22
C ALA A 305 18.28 -27.61 -14.87
N ALA A 306 17.88 -26.71 -15.77
CA ALA A 306 16.60 -26.81 -16.46
C ALA A 306 16.49 -28.08 -17.34
N LEU A 307 17.57 -28.46 -18.05
CA LEU A 307 17.60 -29.69 -18.82
C LEU A 307 17.56 -30.94 -17.94
N ALA A 308 18.24 -30.93 -16.79
CA ALA A 308 18.16 -32.02 -15.82
C ALA A 308 16.72 -32.17 -15.28
N TRP A 309 16.08 -31.06 -14.94
CA TRP A 309 14.68 -31.05 -14.51
C TRP A 309 13.74 -31.56 -15.61
N LEU A 310 13.91 -31.14 -16.87
CA LEU A 310 13.12 -31.61 -18.02
C LEU A 310 13.19 -33.13 -18.24
N GLN A 311 14.24 -33.79 -17.77
CA GLN A 311 14.41 -35.25 -17.85
C GLN A 311 13.81 -35.99 -16.64
N SER A 312 13.60 -35.28 -15.54
CA SER A 312 13.08 -35.82 -14.27
C SER A 312 11.60 -36.22 -14.34
N ASP A 313 11.13 -36.92 -13.31
CA ASP A 313 9.70 -37.21 -13.14
C ASP A 313 8.88 -35.95 -12.81
N GLY A 314 9.47 -34.93 -12.18
CA GLY A 314 8.79 -33.66 -11.88
C GLY A 314 8.31 -32.95 -13.15
N ALA A 315 9.15 -32.88 -14.19
CA ALA A 315 8.73 -32.35 -15.47
C ALA A 315 7.66 -33.20 -16.17
N ARG A 316 7.59 -34.52 -15.88
CA ARG A 316 6.53 -35.39 -16.42
C ARG A 316 5.19 -35.15 -15.75
N GLN A 317 5.21 -34.75 -14.48
CA GLN A 317 4.00 -34.44 -13.72
C GLN A 317 3.44 -33.06 -14.07
N HIS A 318 4.31 -32.07 -14.30
CA HIS A 318 3.88 -30.66 -14.41
C HIS A 318 3.86 -30.09 -15.83
N MET A 319 4.43 -30.79 -16.82
CA MET A 319 4.53 -30.28 -18.19
C MET A 319 3.92 -31.25 -19.19
N ASP A 320 3.23 -30.69 -20.19
CA ASP A 320 2.75 -31.45 -21.34
C ASP A 320 3.90 -32.21 -22.04
N ARG A 321 3.62 -33.44 -22.47
CA ARG A 321 4.60 -34.34 -23.06
C ARG A 321 5.19 -33.78 -24.36
N GLU A 322 4.37 -33.17 -25.20
CA GLU A 322 4.79 -32.62 -26.48
C GLU A 322 5.64 -31.37 -26.27
N ALA A 323 5.19 -30.45 -25.42
CA ALA A 323 5.95 -29.26 -25.05
C ALA A 323 7.32 -29.62 -24.46
N ARG A 324 7.37 -30.59 -23.55
CA ARG A 324 8.63 -31.11 -22.97
C ARG A 324 9.56 -31.70 -24.02
N ALA A 325 9.04 -32.54 -24.91
CA ALA A 325 9.82 -33.16 -25.98
C ALA A 325 10.31 -32.12 -27.01
N ARG A 326 9.55 -31.05 -27.25
CA ARG A 326 9.97 -29.92 -28.07
C ARG A 326 11.16 -29.20 -27.45
N LEU A 327 11.09 -28.81 -26.17
CA LEU A 327 12.18 -28.12 -25.48
C LEU A 327 13.46 -28.97 -25.40
N LEU A 328 13.35 -30.26 -25.06
CA LEU A 328 14.50 -31.16 -25.05
C LEU A 328 15.19 -31.24 -26.43
N ARG A 329 14.41 -31.39 -27.52
CA ARG A 329 14.97 -31.43 -28.88
C ARG A 329 15.62 -30.12 -29.29
N LEU A 330 15.01 -28.98 -28.97
CA LEU A 330 15.51 -27.65 -29.32
C LEU A 330 16.87 -27.40 -28.65
N TYR A 331 16.97 -27.60 -27.34
CA TYR A 331 18.13 -27.24 -26.56
C TYR A 331 19.26 -28.29 -26.56
N GLN A 332 18.97 -29.57 -26.84
CA GLN A 332 20.01 -30.59 -27.01
C GLN A 332 20.79 -30.42 -28.33
N ARG A 333 20.13 -29.99 -29.41
CA ARG A 333 20.78 -29.77 -30.71
C ARG A 333 21.81 -28.64 -30.67
N GLU A 334 21.54 -27.60 -29.90
CA GLU A 334 22.44 -26.47 -29.72
C GLU A 334 23.68 -26.81 -28.87
N SER A 335 23.72 -27.99 -28.24
CA SER A 335 24.84 -28.43 -27.40
C SER A 335 25.82 -29.34 -28.14
N ALA A 336 25.52 -29.70 -29.39
CA ALA A 336 26.44 -30.45 -30.25
C ALA A 336 27.46 -29.47 -30.87
N PRO A 337 28.77 -29.67 -30.64
CA PRO A 337 29.83 -28.77 -31.12
C PRO A 337 29.98 -28.71 -32.64
#